data_AF-A0A7C6IDR4-F1
#
_entry.id   AF-A0A7C6IDR4-F1
#
_cell.length_a   1.000
_cell.length_b   1.000
_cell.length_c   1.000
_cell.angle_alpha   90.00
_cell.angle_beta   90.00
_cell.angle_gamma   90.00
#
_symmetry.space_group_name_H-M   'P 1'
#
loop_
_entity.id
_entity.type
_entity.pdbx_description
1 polymer ?
#
loop_
_entity_poly.entity_id
_entity_poly.type
_entity_poly.pdbx_seq_one_letter_code
_entity_poly.pdbx_strand_id
1 'polypeptide(L)'
;MPVDIITADDLPEQVRGHELAATFVAGANARALRVAPCLAEAGKESARAEAKMILVGAVQRWSEAGSGAIAQASAGPFQLATDTRQRTGFNLWPSEIEVLQDLCSKDAGGAFGVDTVPTFGRVWHDEACSIVFGASYCTCGAVLTGGEPLWPSS
;
A
#
# COMPACT_ATOMS: atom_id res chain seq x y z
N MET A 1 19.46 4.68 16.97
CA MET A 1 19.93 5.42 15.77
C MET A 1 18.95 5.10 14.64
N PRO A 2 18.62 6.04 13.73
CA PRO A 2 17.82 5.72 12.57
C PRO A 2 18.51 4.61 11.76
N VAL A 3 17.74 3.65 11.27
CA VAL A 3 18.26 2.56 10.44
C VAL A 3 18.39 3.08 9.01
N ASP A 4 19.61 3.10 8.49
CA ASP A 4 19.85 3.42 7.08
C ASP A 4 19.59 2.18 6.22
N ILE A 5 18.67 2.31 5.26
CA ILE A 5 18.33 1.24 4.31
C ILE A 5 19.39 1.19 3.20
N ILE A 6 19.81 2.36 2.73
CA ILE A 6 20.93 2.54 1.80
C ILE A 6 21.97 3.48 2.37
N THR A 7 23.21 3.30 1.93
CA THR A 7 24.37 4.13 2.23
C THR A 7 25.01 4.58 0.91
N ALA A 8 26.00 5.49 0.98
CA ALA A 8 26.72 5.91 -0.21
C ALA A 8 27.45 4.74 -0.91
N ASP A 9 27.88 3.73 -0.16
CA ASP A 9 28.59 2.57 -0.69
C ASP A 9 27.71 1.68 -1.58
N ASP A 10 26.39 1.74 -1.39
CA ASP A 10 25.41 1.01 -2.19
C ASP A 10 25.19 1.61 -3.59
N LEU A 11 25.71 2.82 -3.85
CA LEU A 11 25.49 3.55 -5.09
C LEU A 11 26.63 3.32 -6.10
N PRO A 12 26.33 3.36 -7.42
CA PRO A 12 27.36 3.37 -8.45
C PRO A 12 28.33 4.55 -8.29
N GLU A 13 29.57 4.39 -8.76
CA GLU A 13 30.63 5.40 -8.62
C GLU A 13 30.23 6.76 -9.20
N GLN A 14 29.54 6.74 -10.35
CA GLN A 14 29.05 7.94 -11.02
C GLN A 14 28.07 8.73 -10.14
N VAL A 15 27.26 8.04 -9.34
CA VAL A 15 26.30 8.68 -8.43
C VAL A 15 26.98 9.12 -7.14
N ARG A 16 27.95 8.34 -6.63
CA ARG A 16 28.73 8.72 -5.44
C ARG A 16 29.46 10.05 -5.62
N GLY A 17 29.95 10.33 -6.83
CA GLY A 17 30.60 11.60 -7.16
C GLY A 17 29.67 12.80 -7.33
N HIS A 18 28.35 12.61 -7.28
CA HIS A 18 27.38 13.70 -7.47
C HIS A 18 27.35 14.63 -6.24
N GLU A 19 27.27 15.95 -6.46
CA GLU A 19 27.28 16.95 -5.37
C GLU A 19 26.17 16.73 -4.32
N LEU A 20 25.03 16.19 -4.77
CA LEU A 20 23.86 15.89 -3.95
C LEU A 20 23.81 14.43 -3.46
N ALA A 21 24.84 13.62 -3.65
CA ALA A 21 24.80 12.18 -3.31
C ALA A 21 24.34 11.93 -1.86
N ALA A 22 24.93 12.64 -0.89
CA ALA A 22 24.53 12.53 0.51
C ALA A 22 23.06 12.95 0.74
N THR A 23 22.62 14.00 0.07
CA THR A 23 21.22 14.48 0.11
C THR A 23 20.26 13.45 -0.49
N PHE A 24 20.65 12.77 -1.57
CA PHE A 24 19.85 11.71 -2.18
C PHE A 24 19.71 10.51 -1.25
N VAL A 25 20.80 10.04 -0.66
CA VAL A 25 20.79 8.92 0.31
C VAL A 25 19.89 9.27 1.51
N ALA A 26 20.11 10.43 2.13
CA ALA A 26 19.32 10.86 3.27
C ALA A 26 17.83 11.02 2.93
N GLY A 27 17.54 11.61 1.77
CA GLY A 27 16.17 11.79 1.27
C GLY A 27 15.47 10.47 0.96
N ALA A 28 16.18 9.51 0.36
CA ALA A 28 15.66 8.18 0.05
C ALA A 28 15.32 7.41 1.33
N ASN A 29 16.25 7.32 2.29
CA ASN A 29 16.01 6.68 3.58
C ASN A 29 14.82 7.32 4.32
N ALA A 30 14.78 8.65 4.41
CA ALA A 30 13.71 9.36 5.11
C ALA A 30 12.33 9.17 4.45
N ARG A 31 12.26 9.12 3.12
CA ARG A 31 11.00 8.88 2.40
C ARG A 31 10.53 7.44 2.57
N ALA A 32 11.44 6.47 2.45
CA ALA A 32 11.14 5.06 2.65
C ALA A 32 10.58 4.79 4.04
N LEU A 33 11.27 5.27 5.10
CA LEU A 33 10.83 5.09 6.48
C LEU A 33 9.51 5.80 6.80
N ARG A 34 9.13 6.84 6.04
CA ARG A 34 7.84 7.50 6.19
C ARG A 34 6.69 6.66 5.65
N VAL A 35 6.87 5.99 4.51
CA VAL A 35 5.82 5.19 3.87
C VAL A 35 5.80 3.74 4.36
N ALA A 36 6.94 3.24 4.81
CA ALA A 36 7.17 1.87 5.24
C ALA A 36 7.95 1.85 6.58
N PRO A 37 7.32 2.28 7.70
CA PRO A 37 8.00 2.43 8.98
C PRO A 37 8.49 1.11 9.56
N CYS A 38 7.89 -0.02 9.17
CA CYS A 38 8.31 -1.34 9.63
C CYS A 38 9.77 -1.66 9.27
N LEU A 39 10.35 -1.01 8.25
CA LEU A 39 11.75 -1.20 7.85
C LEU A 39 12.75 -0.71 8.93
N ALA A 40 12.29 0.02 9.96
CA ALA A 40 13.10 0.34 11.12
C ALA A 40 13.19 -0.79 12.15
N GLU A 41 12.33 -1.81 12.08
CA GLU A 41 12.20 -2.87 13.09
C GLU A 41 13.20 -4.02 12.89
N ALA A 42 13.69 -4.62 13.97
CA ALA A 42 14.57 -5.80 13.87
C ALA A 42 13.84 -6.98 13.18
N GLY A 43 14.58 -7.84 12.45
CA GLY A 43 14.00 -9.01 11.79
C GLY A 43 13.43 -8.76 10.38
N LYS A 44 13.66 -7.56 9.83
CA LYS A 44 13.19 -7.10 8.49
C LYS A 44 14.30 -7.07 7.45
N GLU A 45 15.32 -7.91 7.59
CA GLU A 45 16.53 -7.86 6.76
C GLU A 45 16.24 -8.12 5.28
N SER A 46 15.36 -9.08 4.98
CA SER A 46 14.91 -9.36 3.60
C SER A 46 14.13 -8.20 2.99
N ALA A 47 13.19 -7.63 3.74
CA ALA A 47 12.42 -6.46 3.32
C ALA A 47 13.33 -5.24 3.09
N ARG A 48 14.36 -5.03 3.92
CA ARG A 48 15.36 -3.98 3.70
C ARG A 48 16.20 -4.22 2.46
N ALA A 49 16.59 -5.46 2.18
CA ALA A 49 17.36 -5.80 0.98
C ALA A 49 16.54 -5.51 -0.29
N GLU A 50 15.24 -5.81 -0.28
CA GLU A 50 14.33 -5.47 -1.38
C GLU A 50 14.13 -3.94 -1.51
N ALA A 51 13.85 -3.26 -0.39
CA ALA A 51 13.74 -1.81 -0.34
C ALA A 51 15.01 -1.10 -0.84
N LYS A 52 16.20 -1.65 -0.54
CA LYS A 52 17.49 -1.12 -1.02
C LYS A 52 17.53 -1.03 -2.54
N MET A 53 17.07 -2.05 -3.28
CA MET A 53 17.06 -2.02 -4.74
C MET A 53 16.15 -0.93 -5.31
N ILE A 54 14.99 -0.71 -4.67
CA ILE A 54 14.06 0.36 -5.04
C ILE A 54 14.72 1.73 -4.84
N LEU A 55 15.36 1.95 -3.69
CA LEU A 55 15.98 3.23 -3.34
C LEU A 55 17.21 3.52 -4.20
N VAL A 56 18.06 2.53 -4.50
CA VAL A 56 19.19 2.72 -5.43
C VAL A 56 18.70 3.13 -6.82
N GLY A 57 17.64 2.48 -7.34
CA GLY A 57 17.04 2.86 -8.62
C GLY A 57 16.46 4.28 -8.64
N ALA A 58 15.78 4.68 -7.56
CA ALA A 58 15.28 6.05 -7.40
C ALA A 58 16.42 7.08 -7.35
N VAL A 59 17.46 6.82 -6.56
CA VAL A 59 18.62 7.72 -6.42
C VAL A 59 19.41 7.82 -7.73
N GLN A 60 19.59 6.73 -8.47
CA GLN A 60 20.18 6.75 -9.80
C GLN A 60 19.39 7.69 -10.73
N ARG A 61 18.06 7.54 -10.81
CA ARG A 61 17.21 8.46 -11.61
C ARG A 61 17.33 9.91 -11.16
N TRP A 62 17.36 10.16 -9.84
CA TRP A 62 17.48 11.51 -9.31
C TRP A 62 18.82 12.15 -9.68
N SER A 63 19.90 11.36 -9.77
CA SER A 63 21.20 11.84 -10.20
C SER A 63 21.26 12.21 -11.69
N GLU A 64 20.44 11.55 -12.51
CA GLU A 64 20.30 11.84 -13.95
C GLU A 64 19.30 12.99 -14.21
N ALA A 65 18.42 13.28 -13.24
CA ALA A 65 17.43 14.35 -13.37
C ALA A 65 18.10 15.73 -13.42
N GLY A 66 18.01 16.38 -14.59
CA GLY A 66 18.62 17.69 -14.83
C GLY A 66 20.01 17.64 -15.47
N SER A 67 20.60 16.46 -15.71
CA SER A 67 21.80 16.32 -16.55
C SER A 67 21.47 16.31 -18.06
N GLY A 68 20.22 16.59 -18.41
CA GLY A 68 19.61 16.31 -19.70
C GLY A 68 19.91 17.30 -20.83
N ALA A 69 19.71 16.84 -22.06
CA ALA A 69 19.58 17.64 -23.28
C ALA A 69 18.14 17.49 -23.83
N ILE A 70 17.73 18.37 -24.76
CA ILE A 70 16.46 18.15 -25.47
C ILE A 70 16.66 16.95 -26.39
N ALA A 71 16.04 15.82 -26.06
CA ALA A 71 16.04 14.64 -26.91
C ALA A 71 14.88 14.76 -27.90
N GLN A 72 15.18 14.82 -29.19
CA GLN A 72 14.17 14.83 -30.24
C GLN A 72 14.05 13.43 -30.84
N ALA A 73 12.83 12.90 -30.86
CA ALA A 73 12.47 11.67 -31.56
C ALA A 73 11.45 11.99 -32.65
N SER A 74 11.72 11.52 -33.87
CA SER A 74 10.79 11.63 -35.00
C SER A 74 10.28 10.25 -35.40
N ALA A 75 8.95 10.10 -35.47
CA ALA A 75 8.29 8.91 -36.00
C ALA A 75 7.33 9.32 -37.13
N GLY A 76 7.83 9.28 -38.37
CA GLY A 76 7.10 9.76 -39.54
C GLY A 76 6.74 11.24 -39.40
N PRO A 77 5.45 11.64 -39.51
CA PRO A 77 5.04 13.04 -39.36
C PRO A 77 5.02 13.51 -37.89
N PHE A 78 5.19 12.62 -36.92
CA PHE A 78 5.17 12.98 -35.50
C PHE A 78 6.57 13.32 -35.02
N GLN A 79 6.71 14.49 -34.38
CA GLN A 79 7.92 14.86 -33.64
C GLN A 79 7.60 14.96 -32.15
N LEU A 80 8.44 14.34 -31.33
CA LEU A 80 8.41 14.42 -29.88
C LEU A 80 9.73 15.03 -29.41
N ALA A 81 9.66 16.13 -28.66
CA ALA A 81 10.79 16.70 -27.94
C ALA A 81 10.63 16.39 -26.45
N THR A 82 11.52 15.56 -25.90
CA THR A 82 11.56 15.26 -24.46
C THR A 82 12.62 16.15 -23.82
N ASP A 83 12.18 17.12 -23.01
CA ASP A 83 13.08 17.98 -22.24
C ASP A 83 13.50 17.29 -20.93
N THR A 84 14.65 16.63 -20.96
CA THR A 84 15.22 15.95 -19.79
C THR A 84 15.92 16.90 -18.82
N ARG A 85 15.93 18.22 -19.10
CA ARG A 85 16.45 19.26 -18.20
C ARG A 85 15.47 19.60 -17.08
N GLN A 86 14.18 19.34 -17.29
CA GLN A 86 13.14 19.62 -16.31
C GLN A 86 13.29 18.70 -15.09
N ARG A 87 13.80 19.25 -13.98
CA ARG A 87 13.82 18.58 -12.68
C ARG A 87 12.39 18.50 -12.16
N THR A 88 11.72 17.36 -12.35
CA THR A 88 10.37 17.08 -11.82
C THR A 88 10.36 16.85 -10.29
N GLY A 89 11.51 17.03 -9.63
CA GLY A 89 11.72 16.86 -8.19
C GLY A 89 12.26 15.48 -7.83
N PHE A 90 12.76 15.35 -6.60
CA PHE A 90 13.34 14.10 -6.07
C PHE A 90 12.27 13.30 -5.33
N ASN A 91 11.34 12.71 -6.07
CA ASN A 91 10.24 11.94 -5.52
C ASN A 91 10.36 10.45 -5.90
N LEU A 92 9.87 9.60 -5.02
CA LEU A 92 9.59 8.20 -5.35
C LEU A 92 8.39 8.15 -6.29
N TRP A 93 8.38 7.20 -7.21
CA TRP A 93 7.22 6.94 -8.03
C TRP A 93 6.11 6.27 -7.23
N PRO A 94 4.83 6.42 -7.62
CA PRO A 94 3.72 5.76 -6.96
C PRO A 94 3.91 4.25 -6.83
N SER A 95 4.39 3.58 -7.88
CA SER A 95 4.68 2.14 -7.86
C SER A 95 5.76 1.75 -6.85
N GLU A 96 6.79 2.59 -6.68
CA GLU A 96 7.84 2.36 -5.67
C GLU A 96 7.27 2.49 -4.26
N ILE A 97 6.37 3.46 -4.04
CA ILE A 97 5.69 3.66 -2.77
C ILE A 97 4.79 2.47 -2.45
N GLU A 98 4.01 1.99 -3.42
CA GLU A 98 3.13 0.83 -3.25
C GLU A 98 3.92 -0.43 -2.87
N VAL A 99 5.04 -0.71 -3.54
CA VAL A 99 5.90 -1.85 -3.19
C VAL A 99 6.48 -1.68 -1.79
N LEU A 100 6.98 -0.48 -1.43
CA LEU A 100 7.48 -0.22 -0.09
C LEU A 100 6.40 -0.43 1.00
N GLN A 101 5.16 -0.04 0.73
CA GLN A 101 4.03 -0.27 1.63
C GLN A 101 3.70 -1.77 1.73
N ASP A 102 3.74 -2.53 0.63
CA ASP A 102 3.49 -3.98 0.63
C ASP A 102 4.53 -4.75 1.44
N LEU A 103 5.79 -4.29 1.47
CA LEU A 103 6.81 -4.88 2.35
C LEU A 103 6.45 -4.79 3.83
N CYS A 104 5.60 -3.84 4.22
CA CYS A 104 5.08 -3.73 5.57
C CYS A 104 3.68 -4.34 5.77
N SER A 105 2.96 -4.64 4.69
CA SER A 105 1.59 -5.19 4.76
C SER A 105 1.58 -6.62 5.27
N LYS A 106 2.59 -7.42 4.91
CA LYS A 106 2.68 -8.87 5.23
C LYS A 106 2.83 -9.17 6.72
N ASP A 107 3.27 -8.20 7.51
CA ASP A 107 3.47 -8.35 8.96
C ASP A 107 2.38 -7.65 9.79
N ALA A 108 1.49 -6.87 9.15
CA ALA A 108 0.39 -6.23 9.83
C ALA A 108 -0.81 -7.19 9.86
N GLY A 109 -1.18 -7.66 11.06
CA GLY A 109 -2.44 -8.38 11.24
C GLY A 109 -3.59 -7.57 10.65
N GLY A 110 -4.32 -8.17 9.71
CA GLY A 110 -5.42 -7.49 9.02
C GLY A 110 -6.52 -7.05 9.99
N ALA A 111 -7.26 -6.01 9.61
CA ALA A 111 -8.46 -5.63 10.35
C ALA A 111 -9.40 -6.84 10.44
N PHE A 112 -9.64 -7.32 11.65
CA PHE A 112 -10.62 -8.38 11.91
C PHE A 112 -11.79 -7.77 12.68
N GLY A 113 -13.01 -8.12 12.27
CA GLY A 113 -14.21 -7.84 13.05
C GLY A 113 -14.49 -9.03 13.95
N VAL A 114 -14.69 -8.80 15.24
CA VAL A 114 -15.34 -9.78 16.11
C VAL A 114 -16.82 -9.46 16.04
N ASP A 115 -17.62 -10.39 15.51
CA ASP A 115 -19.08 -10.28 15.59
C ASP A 115 -19.49 -10.46 17.05
N THR A 116 -19.88 -9.35 17.68
CA THR A 116 -20.34 -9.33 19.07
C THR A 116 -21.85 -9.52 19.18
N VAL A 117 -22.56 -9.79 18.07
CA VAL A 117 -23.98 -10.13 18.14
C VAL A 117 -24.10 -11.44 18.93
N PRO A 118 -24.76 -11.42 20.09
CA PRO A 118 -24.94 -12.64 20.84
C PRO A 118 -25.78 -13.59 19.98
N THR A 119 -25.23 -14.77 19.69
CA THR A 119 -25.96 -15.88 19.07
C THR A 119 -26.91 -16.48 20.10
N PHE A 120 -27.85 -15.68 20.61
CA PHE A 120 -28.97 -16.15 21.43
C PHE A 120 -29.91 -16.95 20.53
N GLY A 121 -29.60 -18.23 20.38
CA GLY A 121 -30.42 -19.17 19.64
C GLY A 121 -30.31 -18.96 18.13
N ARG A 122 -30.25 -20.07 17.40
CA ARG A 122 -30.50 -20.04 15.96
C ARG A 122 -31.92 -19.48 15.79
N VAL A 123 -32.08 -18.35 15.10
CA VAL A 123 -33.40 -17.91 14.66
C VAL A 123 -33.87 -18.96 13.66
N TRP A 124 -34.81 -19.80 14.08
CA TRP A 124 -35.42 -20.80 13.23
C TRP A 124 -36.42 -20.09 12.32
N HIS A 125 -36.30 -20.31 11.01
CA HIS A 125 -37.27 -19.82 10.06
C HIS A 125 -38.42 -20.81 9.97
N ASP A 126 -39.55 -20.50 10.61
CA ASP A 126 -40.79 -21.27 10.47
C ASP A 126 -41.48 -20.97 9.13
N GLU A 127 -42.20 -21.94 8.56
CA GLU A 127 -42.90 -21.76 7.28
C GLU A 127 -43.98 -20.67 7.33
N ALA A 128 -44.58 -20.44 8.50
CA ALA A 128 -45.50 -19.32 8.71
C ALA A 128 -44.85 -17.97 8.42
N CYS A 129 -43.54 -17.82 8.69
CA CYS A 129 -42.82 -16.57 8.45
C CYS A 129 -42.70 -16.26 6.94
N SER A 130 -42.66 -17.29 6.08
CA SER A 130 -42.71 -17.14 4.63
C SER A 130 -44.11 -16.81 4.12
N ILE A 131 -45.12 -17.53 4.63
CA ILE A 131 -46.49 -17.47 4.09
C ILE A 131 -47.21 -16.18 4.51
N VAL A 132 -47.06 -15.74 5.75
CA VAL A 132 -47.79 -14.58 6.29
C VAL A 132 -47.05 -13.26 6.03
N PHE A 133 -45.72 -13.28 6.07
CA PHE A 133 -44.89 -12.07 6.05
C PHE A 133 -43.93 -11.97 4.85
N GLY A 134 -43.99 -12.94 3.93
CA GLY A 134 -43.29 -12.89 2.64
C GLY A 134 -41.78 -13.08 2.72
N ALA A 135 -41.24 -13.61 3.82
CA ALA A 135 -39.82 -13.91 4.03
C ALA A 135 -38.84 -12.73 3.79
N SER A 136 -39.34 -11.50 3.73
CA SER A 136 -38.54 -10.31 3.42
C SER A 136 -37.80 -9.75 4.64
N TYR A 137 -38.15 -10.24 5.84
CA TYR A 137 -37.53 -9.87 7.11
C TYR A 137 -37.66 -11.01 8.12
N CYS A 138 -36.64 -11.23 8.96
CA CYS A 138 -36.61 -12.29 9.98
C CYS A 138 -37.47 -11.98 11.22
N THR A 139 -38.56 -11.22 11.08
CA THR A 139 -39.33 -10.70 12.22
C THR A 139 -40.81 -11.08 12.15
N CYS A 140 -41.13 -12.37 12.03
CA CYS A 140 -42.48 -12.90 12.33
C CYS A 140 -42.85 -12.82 13.83
N GLY A 141 -42.26 -11.88 14.58
CA GLY A 141 -42.40 -11.73 16.02
C GLY A 141 -41.49 -12.65 16.86
N ALA A 142 -40.68 -13.51 16.24
CA ALA A 142 -39.80 -14.47 16.95
C ALA A 142 -38.79 -13.81 17.91
N VAL A 143 -38.34 -12.59 17.61
CA VAL A 143 -37.48 -11.81 18.51
C VAL A 143 -38.23 -11.34 19.77
N LEU A 144 -39.54 -11.11 19.67
CA LEU A 144 -40.38 -10.66 20.78
C LEU A 144 -40.81 -11.81 21.70
N THR A 145 -40.87 -13.02 21.16
CA THR A 145 -41.28 -14.25 21.87
C THR A 145 -40.10 -15.12 22.30
N GLY A 146 -38.88 -14.80 21.87
CA GLY A 146 -37.68 -15.53 22.23
C GLY A 146 -37.39 -16.78 21.39
N GLY A 147 -38.01 -16.93 20.21
CA GLY A 147 -37.64 -17.98 19.25
C GLY A 147 -38.75 -18.56 18.39
N GLU A 148 -40.02 -18.35 18.73
CA GLU A 148 -41.18 -18.91 18.01
C GLU A 148 -42.02 -17.81 17.32
N PRO A 149 -42.72 -18.08 16.21
CA PRO A 149 -43.62 -17.09 15.62
C PRO A 149 -44.64 -16.58 16.63
N LEU A 150 -44.92 -15.27 16.61
CA LEU A 150 -45.96 -14.68 17.48
C LEU A 150 -47.38 -15.18 17.13
N TRP A 151 -47.56 -15.70 15.91
CA TRP A 151 -48.82 -16.24 15.41
C TRP A 151 -48.62 -17.72 15.03
N PRO A 152 -49.49 -18.64 15.48
CA PRO A 152 -49.32 -20.07 15.21
C PRO A 152 -49.52 -20.40 13.72
N SER A 153 -48.70 -21.31 13.18
CA SER A 153 -49.00 -22.07 11.96
C SER A 153 -50.05 -23.12 12.30
N SER A 154 -51.21 -23.06 11.64
CA SER A 154 -52.23 -24.12 11.67
C SER A 154 -51.86 -25.26 10.73
#